data_AF-A0A7C3QKL6-F1
#
_entry.id   AF-A0A7C3QKL6-F1
#
_cell.length_a   1.000
_cell.length_b   1.000
_cell.length_c   1.000
_cell.angle_alpha   90.00
_cell.angle_beta   90.00
_cell.angle_gamma   90.00
#
_symmetry.space_group_name_H-M   'P 1'
#
loop_
_entity.id
_entity.type
_entity.pdbx_description
1 polymer ?
#
loop_
_entity_poly.entity_id
_entity_poly.type
_entity_poly.pdbx_seq_one_letter_code
_entity_poly.pdbx_strand_id
1 'polypeptide(L)'
;LKEKEAIILGAEKRAVEMEYSLFCQIRDQVGKTAARVLATAAAVAELDVLASFAESASRYGYTRPLVDDGTLLHIRNGRHPVVERLGTEPFVPNDVLMDEQENRLLVITGPNMSGKCLRSDTLLPTDRGLLPIVDLQPAHARVGEFTPIECMVQAPSGRRKATHFYHGGRQSTVKVTTRLGYQIEGTAEHRVWVRGSDEKEGWKRLGDILPGDVVAIQRGAQLWGSEIELEAPSAEAVRCVCRDRLPRTLDADLAYMMGLLVGDGTLTDREAFALSTADEFIASEFRRIVDRLFGCHVCVQANGKEYAVCCKQVRLYLADLGLGYGRAWEKHVPGTILRAPREVVIAFLQGLFDTDGFVENRYGNVRLATSSPRLAREVQLLLLNLGIIASLHTQQTARRPSHLVSINGADAIAFHREVGFRLPRKQVRSQLASTIRMPNVGGIPHLNGTLKRIQERIVATRNKPVALKKNKSVNSIFYTYLPLGRNVSHAKLAELIEYCQECGVPCPELDAVRGSGYFYDRVTAIEAGEAEVCDLSVEEEHAYVAGGFVSHNSTYLRQVAL
;
A
#
# COMPACT_ATOMS: atom_id res chain seq x y z
N LEU A 1 -19.10 9.66 -75.32
CA LEU A 1 -18.55 9.53 -73.95
C LEU A 1 -17.54 8.39 -73.84
N LYS A 2 -17.90 7.14 -74.17
CA LYS A 2 -17.02 5.95 -74.07
C LYS A 2 -15.64 6.08 -74.74
N GLU A 3 -15.53 6.73 -75.90
CA GLU A 3 -14.22 6.95 -76.55
C GLU A 3 -13.32 7.92 -75.79
N LYS A 4 -13.88 8.97 -75.19
CA LYS A 4 -13.10 9.93 -74.38
C LYS A 4 -12.66 9.31 -73.06
N GLU A 5 -13.48 8.47 -72.45
CA GLU A 5 -13.11 7.69 -71.25
C GLU A 5 -11.98 6.70 -71.54
N ALA A 6 -12.01 6.00 -72.69
CA ALA A 6 -10.94 5.08 -73.08
C ALA A 6 -9.59 5.80 -73.31
N ILE A 7 -9.62 7.02 -73.87
CA ILE A 7 -8.42 7.85 -74.05
C ILE A 7 -7.86 8.32 -72.70
N ILE A 8 -8.72 8.74 -71.76
CA ILE A 8 -8.32 9.18 -70.42
C ILE A 8 -7.71 8.01 -69.63
N LEU A 9 -8.38 6.86 -69.58
CA LEU A 9 -7.86 5.66 -68.90
C LEU A 9 -6.52 5.18 -69.51
N GLY A 10 -6.39 5.26 -70.83
CA GLY A 10 -5.15 4.93 -71.54
C GLY A 10 -4.03 5.96 -71.32
N ALA A 11 -4.35 7.22 -71.02
CA ALA A 11 -3.36 8.24 -70.66
C ALA A 11 -2.87 8.08 -69.22
N GLU A 12 -3.75 7.80 -68.27
CA GLU A 12 -3.38 7.51 -66.87
C GLU A 12 -2.48 6.27 -66.78
N LYS A 13 -2.84 5.20 -67.47
CA LYS A 13 -2.01 3.98 -67.49
C LYS A 13 -0.60 4.24 -68.04
N ARG A 14 -0.48 5.05 -69.09
CA ARG A 14 0.82 5.46 -69.67
C ARG A 14 1.61 6.39 -68.75
N ALA A 15 0.94 7.27 -68.01
CA ALA A 15 1.59 8.13 -67.02
C ALA A 15 2.20 7.28 -65.89
N VAL A 16 1.44 6.31 -65.35
CA VAL A 16 1.92 5.38 -64.32
C VAL A 16 3.06 4.50 -64.82
N GLU A 17 2.98 3.97 -66.04
CA GLU A 17 4.06 3.17 -66.65
C GLU A 17 5.35 4.00 -66.83
N MET A 18 5.21 5.28 -67.20
CA MET A 18 6.32 6.21 -67.38
C MET A 18 6.95 6.63 -66.05
N GLU A 19 6.14 6.91 -65.02
CA GLU A 19 6.64 7.14 -63.65
C GLU A 19 7.40 5.93 -63.12
N TYR A 20 6.86 4.72 -63.29
CA TYR A 20 7.54 3.50 -62.86
C TYR A 20 8.86 3.28 -63.61
N SER A 21 8.90 3.60 -64.91
CA SER A 21 10.14 3.55 -65.70
C SER A 21 11.19 4.53 -65.17
N LEU A 22 10.81 5.80 -64.93
CA LEU A 22 11.69 6.82 -64.37
C LEU A 22 12.19 6.44 -62.97
N PHE A 23 11.30 5.89 -62.13
CA PHE A 23 11.66 5.37 -60.83
C PHE A 23 12.69 4.24 -60.92
N CYS A 24 12.49 3.27 -61.82
CA CYS A 24 13.46 2.20 -62.04
C CYS A 24 14.82 2.74 -62.51
N GLN A 25 14.83 3.73 -63.40
CA GLN A 25 16.07 4.38 -63.86
C GLN A 25 16.81 5.07 -62.71
N ILE A 26 16.11 5.82 -61.85
CA ILE A 26 16.70 6.46 -60.68
C ILE A 26 17.23 5.40 -59.71
N ARG A 27 16.45 4.36 -59.42
CA ARG A 27 16.85 3.25 -58.54
C ARG A 27 18.13 2.59 -59.05
N ASP A 28 18.20 2.28 -60.35
CA ASP A 28 19.36 1.63 -60.94
C ASP A 28 20.59 2.56 -60.96
N GLN A 29 20.38 3.87 -61.13
CA GLN A 29 21.43 4.88 -61.04
C GLN A 29 21.98 4.99 -59.61
N VAL A 30 21.12 4.99 -58.60
CA VAL A 30 21.53 4.98 -57.18
C VAL A 30 22.21 3.65 -56.84
N GLY A 31 21.67 2.52 -57.31
CA GLY A 31 22.20 1.17 -57.11
C GLY A 31 23.65 1.02 -57.58
N LYS A 32 24.04 1.69 -58.69
CA LYS A 32 25.44 1.73 -59.15
C LYS A 32 26.42 2.31 -58.12
N THR A 33 25.95 3.16 -57.21
CA THR A 33 26.78 3.76 -56.16
C THR A 33 26.67 3.06 -54.81
N ALA A 34 25.73 2.12 -54.66
CA ALA A 34 25.42 1.47 -53.39
C ALA A 34 26.64 0.74 -52.79
N ALA A 35 27.42 0.03 -53.61
CA ALA A 35 28.62 -0.67 -53.14
C ALA A 35 29.63 0.28 -52.47
N ARG A 36 29.82 1.48 -53.03
CA ARG A 36 30.70 2.51 -52.45
C ARG A 36 30.15 3.02 -51.13
N VAL A 37 28.85 3.33 -51.08
CA VAL A 37 28.19 3.83 -49.86
C VAL A 37 28.26 2.80 -48.74
N LEU A 38 27.97 1.53 -49.02
CA LEU A 38 28.04 0.44 -48.04
C LEU A 38 29.47 0.22 -47.54
N ALA A 39 30.47 0.26 -48.43
CA ALA A 39 31.87 0.16 -48.02
C ALA A 39 32.30 1.31 -47.11
N THR A 40 31.88 2.54 -47.43
CA THR A 40 32.13 3.70 -46.56
C THR A 40 31.42 3.56 -45.21
N ALA A 41 30.16 3.13 -45.20
CA ALA A 41 29.42 2.90 -43.97
C ALA A 41 30.08 1.83 -43.09
N ALA A 42 30.57 0.74 -43.68
CA ALA A 42 31.31 -0.30 -42.96
C ALA A 42 32.61 0.23 -42.34
N ALA A 43 33.38 1.01 -43.09
CA ALA A 43 34.62 1.62 -42.58
C ALA A 43 34.35 2.63 -41.44
N VAL A 44 33.28 3.43 -41.56
CA VAL A 44 32.88 4.37 -40.50
C VAL A 44 32.40 3.61 -39.26
N ALA A 45 31.64 2.53 -39.42
CA ALA A 45 31.19 1.69 -38.31
C ALA A 45 32.36 1.03 -37.58
N GLU A 46 33.36 0.52 -38.31
CA GLU A 46 34.58 -0.03 -37.72
C GLU A 46 35.35 1.04 -36.93
N LEU A 47 35.48 2.24 -37.48
CA LEU A 47 36.14 3.36 -36.81
C LEU A 47 35.40 3.79 -35.54
N ASP A 48 34.07 3.87 -35.59
CA ASP A 48 33.23 4.23 -34.45
C ASP A 48 33.37 3.24 -33.28
N VAL A 49 33.37 1.93 -33.58
CA VAL A 49 33.59 0.87 -32.58
C VAL A 49 34.98 0.97 -31.98
N LEU A 50 36.02 1.10 -32.80
CA LEU A 50 37.40 1.18 -32.33
C LEU A 50 37.64 2.44 -31.49
N ALA A 51 37.10 3.59 -31.90
CA ALA A 51 37.17 4.84 -31.16
C ALA A 51 36.44 4.73 -29.82
N SER A 52 35.23 4.15 -29.81
CA SER A 52 34.45 3.94 -28.59
C SER A 52 35.14 3.02 -27.58
N PHE A 53 35.80 1.96 -28.06
CA PHE A 53 36.61 1.09 -27.21
C PHE A 53 37.85 1.78 -26.66
N ALA A 54 38.56 2.56 -27.49
CA ALA A 54 39.73 3.31 -27.06
C ALA A 54 39.36 4.37 -26.00
N GLU A 55 38.27 5.13 -26.22
CA GLU A 55 37.77 6.10 -25.24
C GLU A 55 37.38 5.39 -23.94
N SER A 56 36.60 4.32 -24.00
CA SER A 56 36.15 3.58 -22.82
C SER A 56 37.32 3.01 -22.02
N ALA A 57 38.31 2.42 -22.71
CA ALA A 57 39.51 1.89 -22.07
C ALA A 57 40.31 3.00 -21.36
N SER A 58 40.52 4.15 -22.03
CA SER A 58 41.24 5.28 -21.44
C SER A 58 40.47 5.93 -20.28
N ARG A 59 39.17 6.13 -20.44
CA ARG A 59 38.33 6.85 -19.48
C ARG A 59 38.07 6.05 -18.21
N TYR A 60 37.94 4.73 -18.34
CA TYR A 60 37.60 3.85 -17.23
C TYR A 60 38.78 3.00 -16.75
N GLY A 61 39.94 3.11 -17.38
CA GLY A 61 41.15 2.37 -17.01
C GLY A 61 41.01 0.86 -17.25
N TYR A 62 40.40 0.46 -18.38
CA TYR A 62 40.34 -0.95 -18.75
C TYR A 62 41.63 -1.37 -19.46
N THR A 63 42.09 -2.56 -19.11
CA THR A 63 43.31 -3.15 -19.67
C THR A 63 42.94 -4.23 -20.67
N ARG A 64 43.65 -4.29 -21.79
CA ARG A 64 43.49 -5.38 -22.77
C ARG A 64 43.85 -6.73 -22.11
N PRO A 65 42.97 -7.75 -22.18
CA PRO A 65 43.28 -9.07 -21.63
C PRO A 65 44.35 -9.78 -22.48
N LEU A 66 45.11 -10.66 -21.83
CA LEU A 66 45.94 -11.66 -22.50
C LEU A 66 45.05 -12.89 -22.73
N VAL A 67 44.93 -13.32 -23.99
CA VAL A 67 44.13 -14.48 -24.38
C VAL A 67 45.03 -15.42 -25.15
N ASP A 68 45.09 -16.67 -24.73
CA ASP A 68 45.80 -17.77 -25.35
C ASP A 68 44.95 -19.05 -25.32
N ASP A 69 45.47 -20.15 -25.86
CA ASP A 69 44.76 -21.43 -25.95
C ASP A 69 44.86 -22.27 -24.65
N GLY A 70 45.31 -21.68 -23.54
CA GLY A 70 45.41 -22.33 -22.24
C GLY A 70 44.08 -22.41 -21.47
N THR A 71 44.10 -23.11 -20.33
CA THR A 71 42.92 -23.34 -19.49
C THR A 71 42.89 -22.50 -18.19
N LEU A 72 43.89 -21.65 -17.99
CA LEU A 72 43.99 -20.75 -16.84
C LEU A 72 43.09 -19.52 -17.04
N LEU A 73 42.15 -19.30 -16.11
CA LEU A 73 41.41 -18.04 -16.01
C LEU A 73 41.90 -17.25 -14.81
N HIS A 74 42.57 -16.14 -15.06
CA HIS A 74 43.10 -15.27 -14.00
C HIS A 74 42.73 -13.82 -14.25
N ILE A 75 41.77 -13.31 -13.47
CA ILE A 75 41.28 -11.93 -13.50
C ILE A 75 41.68 -11.27 -12.19
N ARG A 76 42.29 -10.08 -12.28
CA ARG A 76 42.62 -9.25 -11.11
C ARG A 76 41.84 -7.96 -11.16
N ASN A 77 41.26 -7.57 -10.03
CA ASN A 77 40.35 -6.44 -9.91
C ASN A 77 39.30 -6.43 -11.03
N GLY A 78 38.64 -7.57 -11.24
CA GLY A 78 37.59 -7.73 -12.22
C GLY A 78 36.46 -6.74 -11.98
N ARG A 79 36.17 -5.93 -12.99
CA ARG A 79 35.14 -4.88 -12.98
C ARG A 79 34.07 -5.18 -14.00
N HIS A 80 32.82 -4.98 -13.60
CA HIS A 80 31.69 -5.16 -14.50
C HIS A 80 31.32 -3.81 -15.14
N PRO A 81 31.53 -3.63 -16.46
CA PRO A 81 31.47 -2.30 -17.08
C PRO A 81 30.08 -1.64 -17.03
N VAL A 82 29.00 -2.43 -17.03
CA VAL A 82 27.64 -1.90 -16.88
C VAL A 82 27.30 -1.60 -15.41
N VAL A 83 27.41 -2.60 -14.52
CA VAL A 83 27.06 -2.48 -13.09
C VAL A 83 27.82 -1.36 -12.40
N GLU A 84 29.11 -1.23 -12.67
CA GLU A 84 29.92 -0.17 -12.07
C GLU A 84 29.47 1.24 -12.49
N ARG A 85 29.01 1.40 -13.73
CA ARG A 85 28.64 2.71 -14.27
C ARG A 85 27.21 3.12 -13.92
N LEU A 86 26.34 2.14 -13.66
CA LEU A 86 24.94 2.38 -13.26
C LEU A 86 24.74 2.40 -11.74
N GLY A 87 25.69 1.87 -10.97
CA GLY A 87 25.62 1.84 -9.51
C GLY A 87 25.81 3.23 -8.89
N THR A 88 25.06 3.52 -7.82
CA THR A 88 25.22 4.73 -7.00
C THR A 88 26.29 4.57 -5.92
N GLU A 89 26.66 3.32 -5.60
CA GLU A 89 27.65 2.97 -4.58
C GLU A 89 28.99 2.61 -5.24
N PRO A 90 30.13 2.81 -4.56
CA PRO A 90 31.44 2.40 -5.07
C PRO A 90 31.47 0.91 -5.43
N PHE A 91 31.87 0.60 -6.67
CA PHE A 91 32.04 -0.79 -7.10
C PHE A 91 33.28 -1.40 -6.46
N VAL A 92 33.16 -2.60 -5.89
CA VAL A 92 34.28 -3.37 -5.33
C VAL A 92 34.73 -4.40 -6.36
N PRO A 93 35.90 -4.21 -7.01
CA PRO A 93 36.46 -5.19 -7.93
C PRO A 93 36.79 -6.51 -7.24
N ASN A 94 36.64 -7.63 -7.96
CA ASN A 94 36.92 -8.96 -7.42
C ASN A 94 37.91 -9.73 -8.30
N ASP A 95 38.77 -10.52 -7.67
CA ASP A 95 39.69 -11.41 -8.37
C ASP A 95 38.99 -12.74 -8.71
N VAL A 96 39.41 -13.36 -9.81
CA VAL A 96 38.99 -14.72 -10.19
C VAL A 96 40.25 -15.50 -10.57
N LEU A 97 40.43 -16.65 -9.94
CA LEU A 97 41.45 -17.63 -10.33
C LEU A 97 40.74 -18.97 -10.52
N MET A 98 40.84 -19.52 -11.73
CA MET A 98 40.45 -20.89 -12.02
C MET A 98 41.56 -21.58 -12.78
N ASP A 99 41.94 -22.76 -12.32
CA ASP A 99 42.99 -23.60 -12.88
C ASP A 99 42.58 -25.08 -12.79
N GLU A 100 43.38 -25.97 -13.39
CA GLU A 100 43.13 -27.41 -13.38
C GLU A 100 43.62 -28.12 -12.11
N GLN A 101 44.24 -27.41 -11.17
CA GLN A 101 44.90 -27.99 -10.00
C GLN A 101 44.04 -27.85 -8.75
N GLU A 102 43.94 -26.63 -8.22
CA GLU A 102 43.32 -26.33 -6.93
C GLU A 102 41.99 -25.59 -7.10
N ASN A 103 41.84 -24.78 -8.15
CA ASN A 103 40.73 -23.83 -8.31
C ASN A 103 39.74 -24.24 -9.41
N ARG A 104 39.44 -25.54 -9.51
CA ARG A 104 38.55 -26.08 -10.56
C ARG A 104 37.07 -25.70 -10.37
N LEU A 105 36.66 -25.42 -9.14
CA LEU A 105 35.29 -25.10 -8.77
C LEU A 105 35.29 -23.96 -7.74
N LEU A 106 34.62 -22.86 -8.05
CA LEU A 106 34.40 -21.75 -7.12
C LEU A 106 32.95 -21.79 -6.61
N VAL A 107 32.78 -21.94 -5.30
CA VAL A 107 31.47 -21.81 -4.64
C VAL A 107 31.33 -20.38 -4.12
N ILE A 108 30.62 -19.54 -4.89
CA ILE A 108 30.39 -18.14 -4.54
C ILE A 108 29.06 -18.04 -3.80
N THR A 109 29.10 -17.72 -2.51
CA THR A 109 27.91 -17.44 -1.71
C THR A 109 27.76 -15.93 -1.54
N GLY A 110 26.75 -15.35 -2.17
CA GLY A 110 26.33 -13.98 -1.90
C GLY A 110 25.32 -13.94 -0.74
N PRO A 111 25.15 -12.80 -0.05
CA PRO A 111 23.97 -12.62 0.78
C PRO A 111 22.75 -12.84 -0.11
N ASN A 112 21.86 -13.76 0.28
CA ASN A 112 20.60 -13.99 -0.43
C ASN A 112 19.97 -12.64 -0.76
N MET A 113 19.89 -12.36 -2.07
CA MET A 113 19.16 -11.27 -2.73
C MET A 113 18.41 -10.40 -1.72
N SER A 114 19.10 -9.37 -1.22
CA SER A 114 18.88 -8.68 0.07
C SER A 114 17.51 -8.94 0.68
N GLY A 115 17.40 -9.94 1.56
CA GLY A 115 16.14 -10.35 2.18
C GLY A 115 15.47 -9.22 2.95
N LYS A 116 14.78 -8.32 2.25
CA LYS A 116 14.03 -7.16 2.75
C LYS A 116 12.54 -7.44 2.60
N CYS A 117 12.08 -8.49 3.23
CA CYS A 117 10.72 -8.98 3.01
C CYS A 117 9.84 -8.65 4.22
N LEU A 118 8.55 -8.53 3.97
CA LEU A 118 7.52 -8.39 5.00
C LEU A 118 6.81 -9.70 5.21
N ARG A 119 6.22 -9.87 6.38
CA ARG A 119 5.38 -11.02 6.68
C ARG A 119 4.21 -11.15 5.69
N SER A 120 3.93 -12.37 5.26
CA SER A 120 2.96 -12.70 4.20
C SER A 120 1.53 -12.21 4.44
N ASP A 121 1.12 -12.08 5.71
CA ASP A 121 -0.21 -11.57 6.12
C ASP A 121 -0.29 -10.03 6.24
N THR A 122 0.78 -9.31 5.90
CA THR A 122 0.80 -7.84 5.98
C THR A 122 -0.16 -7.25 4.95
N LEU A 123 -1.09 -6.40 5.39
CA LEU A 123 -2.07 -5.76 4.50
C LEU A 123 -1.49 -4.55 3.77
N LEU A 124 -1.78 -4.46 2.47
CA LEU A 124 -1.41 -3.36 1.58
C LEU A 124 -2.67 -2.76 0.95
N PRO A 125 -2.81 -1.42 0.93
CA PRO A 125 -3.83 -0.78 0.11
C PRO A 125 -3.45 -0.94 -1.38
N THR A 126 -4.33 -1.58 -2.14
CA THR A 126 -4.18 -1.86 -3.57
C THR A 126 -5.45 -1.52 -4.35
N ASP A 127 -5.37 -1.42 -5.67
CA ASP A 127 -6.55 -1.30 -6.56
C ASP A 127 -7.44 -2.56 -6.59
N ARG A 128 -6.99 -3.63 -5.94
CA ARG A 128 -7.76 -4.86 -5.68
C ARG A 128 -8.30 -4.92 -4.24
N GLY A 129 -8.08 -3.89 -3.43
CA GLY A 129 -8.53 -3.82 -2.03
C GLY A 129 -7.39 -3.75 -1.02
N LEU A 130 -7.75 -3.86 0.27
CA LEU A 130 -6.79 -3.89 1.37
C LEU A 130 -6.38 -5.35 1.63
N LEU A 131 -5.37 -5.84 0.91
CA LEU A 131 -5.07 -7.27 0.83
C LEU A 131 -3.77 -7.65 1.52
N PRO A 132 -3.69 -8.85 2.12
CA PRO A 132 -2.43 -9.46 2.47
C PRO A 132 -1.48 -9.47 1.27
N ILE A 133 -0.19 -9.22 1.48
CA ILE A 133 0.79 -9.25 0.38
C ILE A 133 0.77 -10.59 -0.36
N VAL A 134 0.58 -11.70 0.36
CA VAL A 134 0.50 -13.05 -0.22
C VAL A 134 -0.67 -13.24 -1.20
N ASP A 135 -1.75 -12.48 -1.05
CA ASP A 135 -2.89 -12.56 -1.98
C ASP A 135 -2.57 -11.98 -3.36
N LEU A 136 -1.45 -11.25 -3.49
CA LEU A 136 -0.93 -10.76 -4.76
C LEU A 136 -0.03 -11.78 -5.47
N GLN A 137 0.24 -12.92 -4.84
CA GLN A 137 1.11 -13.96 -5.37
C GLN A 137 0.52 -14.61 -6.62
N PRO A 138 1.25 -14.61 -7.76
CA PRO A 138 0.86 -15.40 -8.92
C PRO A 138 0.90 -16.90 -8.63
N ALA A 139 -0.02 -17.67 -9.23
CA ALA A 139 -0.12 -19.12 -9.02
C ALA A 139 1.16 -19.91 -9.35
N HIS A 140 2.04 -19.35 -10.19
CA HIS A 140 3.30 -19.98 -10.62
C HIS A 140 4.53 -19.42 -9.89
N ALA A 141 4.35 -18.54 -8.90
CA ALA A 141 5.47 -17.97 -8.14
C ALA A 141 6.16 -19.03 -7.28
N ARG A 142 7.49 -19.03 -7.29
CA ARG A 142 8.32 -19.95 -6.50
C ARG A 142 9.14 -19.18 -5.46
N VAL A 143 9.49 -19.88 -4.38
CA VAL A 143 10.36 -19.34 -3.34
C VAL A 143 11.70 -18.93 -3.95
N GLY A 144 12.13 -17.69 -3.67
CA GLY A 144 13.36 -17.10 -4.16
C GLY A 144 13.28 -16.47 -5.56
N GLU A 145 12.11 -16.48 -6.20
CA GLU A 145 11.93 -15.93 -7.55
C GLU A 145 11.09 -14.65 -7.54
N PHE A 146 11.41 -13.73 -8.46
CA PHE A 146 10.56 -12.61 -8.81
C PHE A 146 9.61 -13.03 -9.91
N THR A 147 8.30 -12.82 -9.70
CA THR A 147 7.27 -13.19 -10.65
C THR A 147 6.51 -11.93 -11.08
N PRO A 148 6.33 -11.68 -12.39
CA PRO A 148 5.61 -10.50 -12.86
C PRO A 148 4.18 -10.40 -12.30
N ILE A 149 3.80 -9.20 -11.90
CA ILE A 149 2.44 -8.84 -11.50
C ILE A 149 2.06 -7.48 -12.07
N GLU A 150 0.76 -7.21 -12.13
CA GLU A 150 0.22 -5.88 -12.41
C GLU A 150 -0.80 -5.52 -11.34
N CYS A 151 -0.38 -4.65 -10.42
CA CYS A 151 -1.21 -4.21 -9.31
C CYS A 151 -0.82 -2.77 -8.95
N MET A 152 -1.80 -1.89 -8.73
CA MET A 152 -1.51 -0.56 -8.23
C MET A 152 -1.42 -0.61 -6.70
N VAL A 153 -0.35 -0.05 -6.16
CA VAL A 153 -0.13 0.05 -4.71
C VAL A 153 0.04 1.52 -4.31
N GLN A 154 -0.21 1.81 -3.04
CA GLN A 154 0.12 3.12 -2.48
C GLN A 154 1.64 3.22 -2.24
N ALA A 155 2.29 4.18 -2.89
CA ALA A 155 3.67 4.62 -2.66
C ALA A 155 3.69 6.00 -1.95
N PRO A 156 4.85 6.48 -1.47
CA PRO A 156 5.02 7.82 -0.88
C PRO A 156 4.41 8.97 -1.68
N SER A 157 4.68 9.06 -2.99
CA SER A 157 4.15 10.17 -3.80
C SER A 157 2.76 9.93 -4.39
N GLY A 158 2.11 8.80 -4.06
CA GLY A 158 0.81 8.43 -4.59
C GLY A 158 0.79 7.00 -5.13
N ARG A 159 -0.07 6.75 -6.11
CA ARG A 159 -0.25 5.39 -6.67
C ARG A 159 0.92 5.05 -7.59
N ARG A 160 1.45 3.84 -7.48
CA ARG A 160 2.49 3.29 -8.37
C ARG A 160 2.21 1.84 -8.72
N LYS A 161 2.72 1.41 -9.86
CA LYS A 161 2.59 0.03 -10.32
C LYS A 161 3.61 -0.85 -9.58
N ALA A 162 3.12 -1.92 -8.97
CA ALA A 162 3.94 -3.04 -8.57
C ALA A 162 4.10 -3.96 -9.79
N THR A 163 5.35 -4.25 -10.16
CA THR A 163 5.71 -4.99 -11.38
C THR A 163 6.08 -6.43 -11.11
N HIS A 164 6.59 -6.73 -9.92
CA HIS A 164 7.02 -8.08 -9.56
C HIS A 164 6.66 -8.39 -8.12
N PHE A 165 6.26 -9.63 -7.89
CA PHE A 165 6.09 -10.24 -6.58
C PHE A 165 7.32 -11.09 -6.26
N TYR A 166 7.80 -11.04 -5.02
CA TYR A 166 8.90 -11.88 -4.54
C TYR A 166 8.43 -12.75 -3.37
N HIS A 167 8.65 -14.07 -3.48
CA HIS A 167 8.35 -15.02 -2.41
C HIS A 167 9.64 -15.37 -1.64
N GLY A 168 9.83 -14.80 -0.45
CA GLY A 168 11.06 -14.99 0.32
C GLY A 168 11.12 -16.28 1.15
N GLY A 169 10.04 -17.05 1.23
CA GLY A 169 9.94 -18.24 2.06
C GLY A 169 9.96 -17.91 3.55
N ARG A 170 10.31 -18.88 4.40
CA ARG A 170 10.32 -18.72 5.86
C ARG A 170 11.65 -18.15 6.34
N GLN A 171 11.62 -17.04 7.09
CA GLN A 171 12.82 -16.32 7.55
C GLN A 171 12.62 -15.76 8.96
N SER A 172 13.73 -15.46 9.65
CA SER A 172 13.71 -14.71 10.92
C SER A 172 13.23 -13.28 10.69
N THR A 173 12.33 -12.81 11.55
CA THR A 173 11.67 -11.51 11.44
C THR A 173 11.85 -10.66 12.70
N VAL A 174 11.67 -9.36 12.53
CA VAL A 174 11.56 -8.36 13.58
C VAL A 174 10.19 -7.71 13.44
N LYS A 175 9.40 -7.78 14.50
CA LYS A 175 8.10 -7.14 14.59
C LYS A 175 8.22 -5.85 15.39
N VAL A 176 7.78 -4.74 14.81
CA VAL A 176 7.78 -3.42 15.42
C VAL A 176 6.33 -3.03 15.70
N THR A 177 6.04 -2.60 16.93
CA THR A 177 4.73 -2.10 17.35
C THR A 177 4.84 -0.67 17.86
N THR A 178 3.95 0.21 17.36
CA THR A 178 3.90 1.61 17.78
C THR A 178 2.97 1.82 18.98
N ARG A 179 3.06 3.02 19.58
CA ARG A 179 2.24 3.45 20.72
C ARG A 179 0.73 3.35 20.46
N LEU A 180 0.28 3.66 19.25
CA LEU A 180 -1.12 3.55 18.84
C LEU A 180 -1.49 2.13 18.37
N GLY A 181 -0.57 1.17 18.45
CA GLY A 181 -0.81 -0.24 18.17
C GLY A 181 -0.69 -0.65 16.71
N TYR A 182 -0.17 0.22 15.84
CA TYR A 182 0.19 -0.16 14.47
C TYR A 182 1.40 -1.10 14.49
N GLN A 183 1.41 -2.08 13.60
CA GLN A 183 2.41 -3.15 13.60
C GLN A 183 2.92 -3.41 12.20
N ILE A 184 4.22 -3.69 12.10
CA ILE A 184 4.86 -4.23 10.91
C ILE A 184 5.83 -5.33 11.33
N GLU A 185 5.88 -6.40 10.56
CA GLU A 185 6.79 -7.52 10.78
C GLU A 185 7.47 -7.87 9.46
N GLY A 186 8.79 -8.00 9.50
CA GLY A 186 9.59 -8.31 8.33
C GLY A 186 11.00 -8.68 8.72
N THR A 187 11.84 -8.96 7.74
CA THR A 187 13.25 -9.28 7.97
C THR A 187 14.00 -8.09 8.58
N ALA A 188 15.10 -8.36 9.28
CA ALA A 188 15.91 -7.31 9.91
C ALA A 188 16.40 -6.24 8.92
N GLU A 189 16.65 -6.63 7.66
CA GLU A 189 17.14 -5.75 6.60
C GLU A 189 16.05 -4.86 5.98
N HIS A 190 14.77 -5.22 6.14
CA HIS A 190 13.66 -4.43 5.62
C HIS A 190 13.67 -3.04 6.25
N ARG A 191 13.38 -1.99 5.47
CA ARG A 191 13.51 -0.60 5.93
C ARG A 191 12.15 0.08 5.98
N VAL A 192 11.97 0.90 7.00
CA VAL A 192 10.81 1.78 7.14
C VAL A 192 11.27 3.24 7.24
N TRP A 193 10.38 4.15 6.84
CA TRP A 193 10.64 5.59 6.91
C TRP A 193 10.53 6.09 8.36
N VAL A 194 11.56 6.76 8.84
CA VAL A 194 11.63 7.30 10.21
C VAL A 194 11.93 8.78 10.19
N ARG A 195 11.52 9.46 11.27
CA ARG A 195 11.87 10.86 11.53
C ARG A 195 12.79 10.96 12.73
N GLY A 196 14.00 11.44 12.49
CA GLY A 196 15.04 11.62 13.51
C GLY A 196 14.80 12.83 14.42
N SER A 197 15.51 12.85 15.53
CA SER A 197 15.54 13.99 16.46
C SER A 197 16.25 15.22 15.88
N ASP A 198 17.02 15.03 14.81
CA ASP A 198 17.69 16.06 14.01
C ASP A 198 16.76 16.75 12.99
N GLU A 199 15.44 16.48 13.08
CA GLU A 199 14.39 17.00 12.20
C GLU A 199 14.43 16.45 10.76
N LYS A 200 15.32 15.49 10.47
CA LYS A 200 15.44 14.84 9.16
C LYS A 200 14.65 13.54 9.11
N GLU A 201 14.38 13.11 7.89
CA GLU A 201 13.72 11.84 7.62
C GLU A 201 14.63 10.95 6.79
N GLY A 202 14.45 9.64 6.94
CA GLY A 202 15.23 8.68 6.18
C GLY A 202 14.83 7.24 6.46
N TRP A 203 15.49 6.34 5.74
CA TRP A 203 15.29 4.90 5.89
C TRP A 203 16.05 4.34 7.08
N LYS A 204 15.37 3.55 7.91
CA LYS A 204 15.98 2.77 8.99
C LYS A 204 15.58 1.31 8.87
N ARG A 205 16.54 0.38 9.06
CA ARG A 205 16.28 -1.06 9.03
C ARG A 205 15.44 -1.47 10.24
N LEU A 206 14.55 -2.44 10.09
CA LEU A 206 13.75 -2.97 11.21
C LEU A 206 14.65 -3.51 12.32
N GLY A 207 15.77 -4.14 11.97
CA GLY A 207 16.76 -4.63 12.95
C GLY A 207 17.48 -3.52 13.74
N ASP A 208 17.51 -2.29 13.22
CA ASP A 208 18.16 -1.14 13.87
C ASP A 208 17.16 -0.27 14.64
N ILE A 209 15.86 -0.55 14.52
CA ILE A 209 14.83 0.21 15.25
C ILE A 209 14.96 -0.04 16.74
N LEU A 210 14.78 1.02 17.52
CA LEU A 210 14.82 1.01 18.97
C LEU A 210 13.50 1.58 19.53
N PRO A 211 13.07 1.14 20.72
CA PRO A 211 11.96 1.80 21.41
C PRO A 211 12.23 3.30 21.58
N GLY A 212 11.26 4.14 21.22
CA GLY A 212 11.43 5.59 21.21
C GLY A 212 11.63 6.19 19.83
N ASP A 213 12.06 5.40 18.84
CA ASP A 213 12.12 5.84 17.44
C ASP A 213 10.74 6.25 16.94
N VAL A 214 10.72 7.18 16.00
CA VAL A 214 9.50 7.72 15.42
C VAL A 214 9.39 7.26 13.98
N VAL A 215 8.37 6.46 13.69
CA VAL A 215 8.08 5.92 12.36
C VAL A 215 7.01 6.75 11.67
N ALA A 216 7.08 6.83 10.34
CA ALA A 216 6.05 7.45 9.52
C ALA A 216 4.97 6.42 9.13
N ILE A 217 3.71 6.80 9.31
CA ILE A 217 2.54 5.99 8.96
C ILE A 217 1.70 6.78 7.96
N GLN A 218 1.45 6.19 6.79
CA GLN A 218 0.56 6.73 5.78
C GLN A 218 -0.89 6.54 6.21
N ARG A 219 -1.69 7.61 6.11
CA ARG A 219 -3.14 7.57 6.28
C ARG A 219 -3.83 8.07 5.01
N GLY A 220 -5.06 7.62 4.79
CA GLY A 220 -5.89 8.15 3.71
C GLY A 220 -5.38 7.78 2.32
N ALA A 221 -4.83 6.57 2.15
CA ALA A 221 -4.44 6.08 0.83
C ALA A 221 -5.63 6.01 -0.14
N GLN A 222 -6.85 5.78 0.38
CA GLN A 222 -8.10 5.78 -0.39
C GLN A 222 -7.99 4.92 -1.66
N LEU A 223 -7.32 3.77 -1.52
CA LEU A 223 -7.19 2.76 -2.56
C LEU A 223 -8.05 1.56 -2.17
N TRP A 224 -8.98 1.22 -3.04
CA TRP A 224 -10.08 0.29 -2.78
C TRP A 224 -10.17 -0.69 -3.93
N GLY A 225 -10.72 -1.88 -3.65
CA GLY A 225 -11.01 -2.85 -4.69
C GLY A 225 -12.29 -2.50 -5.43
N SER A 226 -12.65 -3.36 -6.36
CA SER A 226 -13.87 -3.22 -7.17
C SER A 226 -14.70 -4.51 -7.22
N GLU A 227 -14.27 -5.55 -6.49
CA GLU A 227 -14.93 -6.85 -6.53
C GLU A 227 -16.27 -6.78 -5.78
N ILE A 228 -17.34 -7.04 -6.51
CA ILE A 228 -18.69 -7.18 -5.95
C ILE A 228 -19.36 -8.46 -6.42
N GLU A 229 -18.81 -9.17 -7.41
CA GLU A 229 -19.35 -10.43 -7.89
C GLU A 229 -19.06 -11.53 -6.88
N LEU A 230 -20.08 -12.33 -6.57
CA LEU A 230 -20.01 -13.35 -5.54
C LEU A 230 -20.16 -14.74 -6.14
N GLU A 231 -19.23 -15.61 -5.77
CA GLU A 231 -19.28 -17.04 -6.05
C GLU A 231 -19.54 -17.80 -4.75
N ALA A 232 -20.45 -18.77 -4.78
CA ALA A 232 -20.80 -19.58 -3.62
C ALA A 232 -20.98 -21.06 -3.99
N PRO A 233 -19.89 -21.72 -4.44
CA PRO A 233 -19.97 -23.07 -4.99
C PRO A 233 -20.50 -24.10 -3.99
N SER A 234 -20.20 -23.94 -2.70
CA SER A 234 -20.68 -24.86 -1.65
C SER A 234 -22.20 -24.72 -1.47
N ALA A 235 -22.72 -23.49 -1.53
CA ALA A 235 -24.15 -23.23 -1.45
C ALA A 235 -24.91 -23.71 -2.70
N GLU A 236 -24.33 -23.55 -3.89
CA GLU A 236 -24.93 -23.94 -5.17
C GLU A 236 -25.04 -25.47 -5.35
N ALA A 237 -24.16 -26.22 -4.68
CA ALA A 237 -24.17 -27.68 -4.65
C ALA A 237 -25.32 -28.27 -3.80
N VAL A 238 -25.95 -27.46 -2.93
CA VAL A 238 -27.06 -27.89 -2.09
C VAL A 238 -28.35 -27.98 -2.92
N ARG A 239 -29.02 -29.14 -2.87
CA ARG A 239 -30.29 -29.37 -3.57
C ARG A 239 -31.50 -28.69 -2.93
N CYS A 240 -31.40 -28.32 -1.65
CA CYS A 240 -32.46 -27.63 -0.90
C CYS A 240 -32.57 -26.16 -1.31
N VAL A 241 -33.79 -25.64 -1.42
CA VAL A 241 -34.15 -24.51 -2.30
C VAL A 241 -34.19 -23.17 -1.58
N CYS A 242 -33.14 -22.38 -1.78
CA CYS A 242 -33.13 -20.91 -1.88
C CYS A 242 -32.42 -20.47 -3.19
N ARG A 243 -32.33 -21.37 -4.18
CA ARG A 243 -31.48 -21.24 -5.37
C ARG A 243 -31.75 -19.97 -6.20
N ASP A 244 -32.99 -19.47 -6.17
CA ASP A 244 -33.41 -18.29 -6.92
C ASP A 244 -33.23 -16.96 -6.16
N ARG A 245 -32.79 -17.00 -4.89
CA ARG A 245 -32.63 -15.81 -4.05
C ARG A 245 -31.20 -15.51 -3.65
N LEU A 246 -30.25 -16.46 -3.72
CA LEU A 246 -28.87 -16.20 -3.32
C LEU A 246 -28.28 -14.99 -4.08
N PRO A 247 -27.80 -13.95 -3.37
CA PRO A 247 -27.26 -12.77 -4.02
C PRO A 247 -25.99 -13.10 -4.80
N ARG A 248 -25.92 -12.64 -6.05
CA ARG A 248 -24.71 -12.73 -6.89
C ARG A 248 -23.81 -11.49 -6.77
N THR A 249 -24.30 -10.46 -6.09
CA THR A 249 -23.61 -9.19 -5.92
C THR A 249 -23.54 -8.80 -4.45
N LEU A 250 -22.38 -8.35 -4.01
CA LEU A 250 -22.12 -7.82 -2.68
C LEU A 250 -22.61 -6.37 -2.59
N ASP A 251 -23.87 -6.19 -2.21
CA ASP A 251 -24.44 -4.86 -1.98
C ASP A 251 -24.21 -4.36 -0.54
N ALA A 252 -24.54 -3.09 -0.31
CA ALA A 252 -24.36 -2.45 0.99
C ALA A 252 -25.18 -3.11 2.11
N ASP A 253 -26.31 -3.75 1.80
CA ASP A 253 -27.17 -4.40 2.80
C ASP A 253 -26.59 -5.77 3.20
N LEU A 254 -26.09 -6.56 2.23
CA LEU A 254 -25.36 -7.80 2.52
C LEU A 254 -24.10 -7.51 3.35
N ALA A 255 -23.32 -6.50 2.96
CA ALA A 255 -22.14 -6.10 3.73
C ALA A 255 -22.47 -5.61 5.14
N TYR A 256 -23.53 -4.79 5.30
CA TYR A 256 -24.01 -4.38 6.62
C TYR A 256 -24.41 -5.58 7.48
N MET A 257 -25.18 -6.53 6.92
CA MET A 257 -25.54 -7.77 7.62
C MET A 257 -24.30 -8.60 8.00
N MET A 258 -23.30 -8.71 7.12
CA MET A 258 -22.04 -9.38 7.43
C MET A 258 -21.33 -8.68 8.61
N GLY A 259 -21.35 -7.34 8.66
CA GLY A 259 -20.84 -6.56 9.79
C GLY A 259 -21.57 -6.87 11.11
N LEU A 260 -22.91 -6.93 11.08
CA LEU A 260 -23.72 -7.32 12.24
C LEU A 260 -23.34 -8.72 12.75
N LEU A 261 -23.17 -9.69 11.84
CA LEU A 261 -22.82 -11.08 12.19
C LEU A 261 -21.38 -11.21 12.70
N VAL A 262 -20.45 -10.41 12.18
CA VAL A 262 -19.08 -10.37 12.71
C VAL A 262 -19.06 -9.81 14.13
N GLY A 263 -19.89 -8.83 14.47
CA GLY A 263 -20.05 -8.40 15.86
C GLY A 263 -20.80 -9.43 16.71
N ASP A 264 -22.13 -9.36 16.66
CA ASP A 264 -23.06 -10.07 17.55
C ASP A 264 -23.60 -11.40 16.98
N GLY A 265 -23.02 -11.90 15.88
CA GLY A 265 -23.46 -13.16 15.26
C GLY A 265 -22.89 -14.42 15.90
N THR A 266 -23.71 -15.47 15.95
CA THR A 266 -23.34 -16.86 16.24
C THR A 266 -23.22 -17.63 14.93
N LEU A 267 -21.98 -18.00 14.56
CA LEU A 267 -21.63 -18.61 13.27
C LEU A 267 -21.07 -20.03 13.40
N THR A 268 -21.01 -20.61 14.61
CA THR A 268 -20.35 -21.91 14.84
C THR A 268 -21.11 -23.11 14.27
N ASP A 269 -22.40 -22.97 14.02
CA ASP A 269 -23.25 -24.02 13.47
C ASP A 269 -23.11 -24.10 11.93
N ARG A 270 -23.24 -25.30 11.36
CA ARG A 270 -23.09 -25.56 9.92
C ARG A 270 -24.38 -25.44 9.11
N GLU A 271 -25.52 -25.41 9.77
CA GLU A 271 -26.85 -25.42 9.16
C GLU A 271 -27.66 -24.19 9.53
N ALA A 272 -27.26 -23.46 10.58
CA ALA A 272 -27.90 -22.24 11.02
C ALA A 272 -26.89 -21.13 11.37
N PHE A 273 -27.39 -19.90 11.44
CA PHE A 273 -26.71 -18.77 12.05
C PHE A 273 -27.72 -17.93 12.82
N ALA A 274 -27.25 -17.15 13.79
CA ALA A 274 -28.11 -16.28 14.56
C ALA A 274 -27.44 -14.93 14.82
N LEU A 275 -28.26 -13.89 15.02
CA LEU A 275 -27.85 -12.59 15.55
C LEU A 275 -28.43 -12.40 16.95
N SER A 276 -27.60 -12.07 17.93
CA SER A 276 -28.05 -11.77 19.30
C SER A 276 -28.11 -10.27 19.53
N THR A 277 -29.29 -9.67 19.62
CA THR A 277 -29.46 -8.24 19.87
C THR A 277 -30.70 -7.92 20.71
N ALA A 278 -30.58 -6.94 21.59
CA ALA A 278 -31.72 -6.35 22.31
C ALA A 278 -32.24 -5.06 21.64
N ASP A 279 -31.61 -4.61 20.56
CA ASP A 279 -31.94 -3.37 19.86
C ASP A 279 -32.95 -3.65 18.73
N GLU A 280 -34.13 -3.05 18.82
CA GLU A 280 -35.24 -3.27 17.89
C GLU A 280 -34.92 -2.81 16.45
N PHE A 281 -34.12 -1.76 16.30
CA PHE A 281 -33.70 -1.29 14.97
C PHE A 281 -32.78 -2.32 14.31
N ILE A 282 -31.78 -2.83 15.04
CA ILE A 282 -30.88 -3.87 14.52
C ILE A 282 -31.66 -5.14 14.17
N ALA A 283 -32.57 -5.56 15.06
CA ALA A 283 -33.42 -6.71 14.84
C ALA A 283 -34.31 -6.57 13.60
N SER A 284 -34.95 -5.42 13.41
CA SER A 284 -35.80 -5.15 12.25
C SER A 284 -35.02 -5.07 10.95
N GLU A 285 -33.86 -4.40 10.94
CA GLU A 285 -32.98 -4.35 9.77
C GLU A 285 -32.44 -5.73 9.40
N PHE A 286 -32.01 -6.52 10.37
CA PHE A 286 -31.56 -7.89 10.12
C PHE A 286 -32.65 -8.75 9.46
N ARG A 287 -33.89 -8.69 9.97
CA ARG A 287 -35.04 -9.38 9.36
C ARG A 287 -35.31 -8.89 7.94
N ARG A 288 -35.35 -7.57 7.74
CA ARG A 288 -35.59 -6.94 6.42
C ARG A 288 -34.56 -7.41 5.41
N ILE A 289 -33.28 -7.41 5.79
CA ILE A 289 -32.18 -7.81 4.89
C ILE A 289 -32.25 -9.31 4.59
N VAL A 290 -32.48 -10.16 5.59
CA VAL A 290 -32.59 -11.62 5.38
C VAL A 290 -33.77 -11.97 4.47
N ASP A 291 -34.94 -11.35 4.68
CA ASP A 291 -36.10 -11.57 3.82
C ASP A 291 -35.86 -11.09 2.38
N ARG A 292 -35.32 -9.88 2.23
CA ARG A 292 -34.98 -9.31 0.92
C ARG A 292 -33.96 -10.16 0.17
N LEU A 293 -32.87 -10.56 0.83
CA LEU A 293 -31.75 -11.26 0.20
C LEU A 293 -31.98 -12.75 0.04
N PHE A 294 -32.68 -13.41 0.95
CA PHE A 294 -32.76 -14.87 0.94
C PHE A 294 -34.19 -15.40 0.96
N GLY A 295 -35.18 -14.57 1.30
CA GLY A 295 -36.56 -15.02 1.49
C GLY A 295 -36.76 -15.98 2.64
N CYS A 296 -35.80 -16.03 3.56
CA CYS A 296 -35.84 -16.92 4.70
C CYS A 296 -36.57 -16.26 5.86
N HIS A 297 -37.35 -17.04 6.59
CA HIS A 297 -37.93 -16.58 7.85
C HIS A 297 -36.86 -16.53 8.94
N VAL A 298 -36.89 -15.48 9.76
CA VAL A 298 -36.03 -15.32 10.93
C VAL A 298 -36.81 -15.71 12.17
N CYS A 299 -36.45 -16.84 12.78
CA CYS A 299 -37.06 -17.35 13.99
C CYS A 299 -36.54 -16.57 15.21
N VAL A 300 -37.45 -16.09 16.06
CA VAL A 300 -37.09 -15.47 17.34
C VAL A 300 -37.10 -16.54 18.42
N GLN A 301 -35.99 -16.70 19.12
CA GLN A 301 -35.91 -17.66 20.23
C GLN A 301 -36.66 -17.15 21.46
N ALA A 302 -36.95 -18.05 22.41
CA ALA A 302 -37.73 -17.76 23.61
C ALA A 302 -37.14 -16.64 24.49
N ASN A 303 -35.85 -16.34 24.36
CA ASN A 303 -35.18 -15.24 25.06
C ASN A 303 -35.55 -13.83 24.52
N GLY A 304 -36.25 -13.75 23.39
CA GLY A 304 -36.68 -12.51 22.72
C GLY A 304 -35.54 -11.67 22.14
N LYS A 305 -34.30 -12.17 22.14
CA LYS A 305 -33.09 -11.43 21.78
C LYS A 305 -32.23 -12.13 20.74
N GLU A 306 -32.56 -13.37 20.40
CA GLU A 306 -31.80 -14.16 19.44
C GLU A 306 -32.65 -14.45 18.20
N TYR A 307 -32.09 -14.10 17.05
CA TYR A 307 -32.74 -14.08 15.74
C TYR A 307 -32.03 -15.08 14.84
N ALA A 308 -32.61 -16.28 14.70
CA ALA A 308 -31.98 -17.41 14.05
C ALA A 308 -32.52 -17.64 12.64
N VAL A 309 -31.63 -18.02 11.73
CA VAL A 309 -31.95 -18.46 10.37
C VAL A 309 -31.46 -19.89 10.21
N CYS A 310 -32.41 -20.82 10.14
CA CYS A 310 -32.13 -22.25 9.98
C CYS A 310 -32.18 -22.64 8.50
N CYS A 311 -31.21 -22.17 7.71
CA CYS A 311 -31.09 -22.52 6.31
C CYS A 311 -29.64 -22.89 5.97
N LYS A 312 -29.42 -24.18 5.74
CA LYS A 312 -28.10 -24.73 5.39
C LYS A 312 -27.50 -24.11 4.15
N GLN A 313 -28.30 -23.83 3.13
CA GLN A 313 -27.81 -23.21 1.89
C GLN A 313 -27.30 -21.79 2.14
N VAL A 314 -28.05 -20.97 2.88
CA VAL A 314 -27.61 -19.61 3.25
C VAL A 314 -26.42 -19.66 4.18
N ARG A 315 -26.37 -20.62 5.12
CA ARG A 315 -25.22 -20.78 6.01
C ARG A 315 -23.94 -21.12 5.24
N LEU A 316 -24.01 -22.02 4.28
CA LEU A 316 -22.88 -22.35 3.39
C LEU A 316 -22.48 -21.16 2.52
N TYR A 317 -23.46 -20.42 1.99
CA TYR A 317 -23.21 -19.19 1.25
C TYR A 317 -22.40 -18.18 2.08
N LEU A 318 -22.82 -17.90 3.32
CA LEU A 318 -22.05 -17.02 4.21
C LEU A 318 -20.64 -17.56 4.49
N ALA A 319 -20.46 -18.89 4.59
CA ALA A 319 -19.14 -19.49 4.75
C ALA A 319 -18.24 -19.26 3.53
N ASP A 320 -18.77 -19.44 2.31
CA ASP A 320 -18.07 -19.16 1.06
C ASP A 320 -17.67 -17.69 0.96
N LEU A 321 -18.50 -16.77 1.48
CA LEU A 321 -18.18 -15.34 1.55
C LEU A 321 -17.12 -14.97 2.61
N GLY A 322 -16.67 -15.93 3.42
CA GLY A 322 -15.66 -15.71 4.47
C GLY A 322 -16.20 -15.64 5.90
N LEU A 323 -17.50 -15.82 6.12
CA LEU A 323 -18.09 -16.00 7.46
C LEU A 323 -18.07 -17.50 7.85
N GLY A 324 -16.86 -18.01 8.07
CA GLY A 324 -16.61 -19.41 8.45
C GLY A 324 -17.20 -19.81 9.80
N TYR A 325 -16.86 -21.00 10.29
CA TYR A 325 -17.45 -21.62 11.49
C TYR A 325 -16.70 -21.28 12.79
N GLY A 326 -16.04 -20.13 12.82
CA GLY A 326 -15.15 -19.71 13.89
C GLY A 326 -15.88 -19.13 15.11
N ARG A 327 -15.19 -19.14 16.25
CA ARG A 327 -15.64 -18.48 17.47
C ARG A 327 -15.23 -16.99 17.46
N ALA A 328 -15.69 -16.22 18.46
CA ALA A 328 -15.53 -14.76 18.52
C ALA A 328 -14.08 -14.24 18.35
N TRP A 329 -13.07 -15.01 18.76
CA TRP A 329 -11.65 -14.64 18.68
C TRP A 329 -10.98 -15.02 17.35
N GLU A 330 -11.65 -15.83 16.54
CA GLU A 330 -11.21 -16.26 15.20
C GLU A 330 -11.85 -15.42 14.10
N LYS A 331 -12.86 -14.60 14.46
CA LYS A 331 -13.52 -13.67 13.55
C LYS A 331 -12.50 -12.69 12.96
N HIS A 332 -12.69 -12.34 11.71
CA HIS A 332 -11.85 -11.41 10.95
C HIS A 332 -12.74 -10.74 9.90
N VAL A 333 -12.22 -9.69 9.26
CA VAL A 333 -12.90 -9.06 8.13
C VAL A 333 -12.87 -10.05 6.96
N PRO A 334 -14.03 -10.42 6.38
CA PRO A 334 -14.05 -11.36 5.27
C PRO A 334 -13.24 -10.85 4.07
N GLY A 335 -12.56 -11.75 3.36
CA GLY A 335 -11.75 -11.38 2.20
C GLY A 335 -12.57 -10.70 1.09
N THR A 336 -13.83 -11.09 0.94
CA THR A 336 -14.82 -10.43 0.05
C THR A 336 -15.02 -8.96 0.40
N ILE A 337 -15.02 -8.61 1.70
CA ILE A 337 -15.10 -7.20 2.14
C ILE A 337 -13.78 -6.48 1.90
N LEU A 338 -12.62 -7.13 2.12
CA LEU A 338 -11.32 -6.51 1.89
C LEU A 338 -11.07 -6.14 0.42
N ARG A 339 -11.66 -6.90 -0.52
CA ARG A 339 -11.63 -6.66 -1.98
C ARG A 339 -12.75 -5.75 -2.51
N ALA A 340 -13.68 -5.37 -1.64
CA ALA A 340 -14.86 -4.62 -2.04
C ALA A 340 -14.57 -3.12 -2.28
N PRO A 341 -15.45 -2.43 -3.04
CA PRO A 341 -15.40 -0.98 -3.16
C PRO A 341 -15.70 -0.27 -1.83
N ARG A 342 -15.30 1.00 -1.77
CA ARG A 342 -15.34 1.85 -0.57
C ARG A 342 -16.71 1.83 0.13
N GLU A 343 -17.81 1.93 -0.62
CA GLU A 343 -19.16 2.00 -0.05
C GLU A 343 -19.57 0.70 0.65
N VAL A 344 -19.15 -0.43 0.10
CA VAL A 344 -19.43 -1.77 0.65
C VAL A 344 -18.63 -2.00 1.93
N VAL A 345 -17.35 -1.61 1.94
CA VAL A 345 -16.52 -1.63 3.15
C VAL A 345 -17.13 -0.77 4.24
N ILE A 346 -17.59 0.45 3.91
CA ILE A 346 -18.26 1.34 4.87
C ILE A 346 -19.52 0.69 5.43
N ALA A 347 -20.34 0.06 4.59
CA ALA A 347 -21.55 -0.61 5.06
C ALA A 347 -21.23 -1.76 6.02
N PHE A 348 -20.19 -2.55 5.75
CA PHE A 348 -19.68 -3.56 6.69
C PHE A 348 -19.23 -2.93 8.02
N LEU A 349 -18.43 -1.86 7.97
CA LEU A 349 -18.00 -1.15 9.18
C LEU A 349 -19.20 -0.61 9.97
N GLN A 350 -20.22 -0.05 9.32
CA GLN A 350 -21.44 0.41 9.98
C GLN A 350 -22.12 -0.73 10.75
N GLY A 351 -22.23 -1.93 10.17
CA GLY A 351 -22.82 -3.09 10.84
C GLY A 351 -22.01 -3.53 12.05
N LEU A 352 -20.69 -3.58 11.91
CA LEU A 352 -19.78 -3.94 13.00
C LEU A 352 -19.82 -2.90 14.14
N PHE A 353 -19.85 -1.62 13.81
CA PHE A 353 -19.91 -0.53 14.80
C PHE A 353 -21.31 -0.32 15.38
N ASP A 354 -22.39 -0.76 14.72
CA ASP A 354 -23.74 -0.74 15.27
C ASP A 354 -23.96 -1.81 16.34
N THR A 355 -23.22 -2.93 16.28
CA THR A 355 -23.19 -3.99 17.30
C THR A 355 -22.16 -3.67 18.37
N ASP A 356 -20.92 -4.12 18.19
CA ASP A 356 -19.81 -4.05 19.17
C ASP A 356 -19.24 -2.63 19.38
N GLY A 357 -19.69 -1.67 18.58
CA GLY A 357 -19.26 -0.27 18.71
C GLY A 357 -19.96 0.48 19.83
N PHE A 358 -19.25 1.41 20.47
CA PHE A 358 -19.76 2.29 21.51
C PHE A 358 -19.37 3.75 21.22
N VAL A 359 -20.29 4.69 21.49
CA VAL A 359 -20.04 6.13 21.36
C VAL A 359 -20.12 6.79 22.74
N GLU A 360 -19.05 7.49 23.14
CA GLU A 360 -18.94 8.17 24.43
C GLU A 360 -19.94 9.33 24.55
N ASN A 361 -20.60 9.43 25.72
CA ASN A 361 -21.62 10.44 25.99
C ASN A 361 -21.10 11.89 26.08
N ARG A 362 -19.80 12.10 26.28
CA ARG A 362 -19.23 13.44 26.54
C ARG A 362 -18.63 14.12 25.32
N TYR A 363 -17.92 13.35 24.48
CA TYR A 363 -17.13 13.88 23.36
C TYR A 363 -17.42 13.17 22.04
N GLY A 364 -18.42 12.28 22.00
CA GLY A 364 -18.76 11.53 20.79
C GLY A 364 -17.66 10.61 20.27
N ASN A 365 -16.65 10.28 21.09
CA ASN A 365 -15.56 9.36 20.74
C ASN A 365 -16.11 7.97 20.47
N VAL A 366 -15.58 7.29 19.46
CA VAL A 366 -16.07 5.99 19.03
C VAL A 366 -15.08 4.90 19.45
N ARG A 367 -15.58 3.77 19.93
CA ARG A 367 -14.77 2.61 20.30
C ARG A 367 -15.39 1.35 19.75
N LEU A 368 -14.57 0.35 19.46
CA LEU A 368 -14.97 -1.01 19.12
C LEU A 368 -14.17 -1.98 19.99
N ALA A 369 -14.85 -2.90 20.68
CA ALA A 369 -14.20 -3.92 21.49
C ALA A 369 -14.37 -5.29 20.82
N THR A 370 -13.31 -6.09 20.74
CA THR A 370 -13.38 -7.45 20.19
C THR A 370 -12.40 -8.38 20.89
N SER A 371 -12.73 -9.68 20.94
CA SER A 371 -11.80 -10.71 21.40
C SER A 371 -10.83 -11.21 20.31
N SER A 372 -11.01 -10.75 19.06
CA SER A 372 -10.14 -11.12 17.94
C SER A 372 -9.05 -10.07 17.70
N PRO A 373 -7.77 -10.40 17.88
CA PRO A 373 -6.66 -9.49 17.55
C PRO A 373 -6.54 -9.25 16.04
N ARG A 374 -6.97 -10.21 15.21
CA ARG A 374 -6.94 -10.07 13.75
C ARG A 374 -7.97 -9.06 13.28
N LEU A 375 -9.23 -9.21 13.72
CA LEU A 375 -10.30 -8.27 13.40
C LEU A 375 -9.96 -6.84 13.84
N ALA A 376 -9.41 -6.67 15.05
CA ALA A 376 -9.05 -5.35 15.56
C ALA A 376 -7.98 -4.65 14.69
N ARG A 377 -6.97 -5.40 14.22
CA ARG A 377 -5.91 -4.88 13.33
C ARG A 377 -6.44 -4.56 11.94
N GLU A 378 -7.24 -5.44 11.36
CA GLU A 378 -7.86 -5.21 10.04
C GLU A 378 -8.77 -3.98 10.07
N VAL A 379 -9.62 -3.83 11.09
CA VAL A 379 -10.46 -2.64 11.27
C VAL A 379 -9.62 -1.39 11.47
N GLN A 380 -8.54 -1.44 12.25
CA GLN A 380 -7.63 -0.31 12.40
C GLN A 380 -7.05 0.14 11.05
N LEU A 381 -6.66 -0.81 10.19
CA LEU A 381 -6.09 -0.50 8.87
C LEU A 381 -7.15 -0.05 7.85
N LEU A 382 -8.38 -0.56 7.90
CA LEU A 382 -9.49 -0.05 7.09
C LEU A 382 -9.83 1.40 7.44
N LEU A 383 -9.86 1.73 8.73
CA LEU A 383 -10.03 3.10 9.21
C LEU A 383 -8.86 3.99 8.77
N LEU A 384 -7.63 3.47 8.85
CA LEU A 384 -6.44 4.17 8.38
C LEU A 384 -6.51 4.47 6.88
N ASN A 385 -7.01 3.53 6.06
CA ASN A 385 -7.21 3.71 4.62
C ASN A 385 -8.23 4.83 4.31
N LEU A 386 -9.26 4.97 5.15
CA LEU A 386 -10.21 6.09 5.12
C LEU A 386 -9.62 7.42 5.63
N GLY A 387 -8.41 7.41 6.20
CA GLY A 387 -7.74 8.58 6.77
C GLY A 387 -8.05 8.84 8.25
N ILE A 388 -8.73 7.91 8.91
CA ILE A 388 -9.13 7.95 10.32
C ILE A 388 -8.07 7.25 11.16
N ILE A 389 -7.39 7.99 12.03
CA ILE A 389 -6.38 7.42 12.93
C ILE A 389 -7.09 6.80 14.13
N ALA A 390 -7.00 5.48 14.25
CA ALA A 390 -7.48 4.74 15.41
C ALA A 390 -6.32 4.20 16.24
N SER A 391 -6.49 4.13 17.56
CA SER A 391 -5.55 3.45 18.45
C SER A 391 -6.05 2.07 18.84
N LEU A 392 -5.15 1.10 18.93
CA LEU A 392 -5.43 -0.26 19.30
C LEU A 392 -4.75 -0.58 20.64
N HIS A 393 -5.56 -0.86 21.65
CA HIS A 393 -5.08 -1.23 22.98
C HIS A 393 -5.62 -2.60 23.38
N THR A 394 -4.80 -3.42 24.01
CA THR A 394 -5.21 -4.73 24.53
C THR A 394 -5.41 -4.63 26.03
N GLN A 395 -6.63 -4.88 26.50
CA GLN A 395 -6.98 -4.97 27.91
C GLN A 395 -7.08 -6.43 28.33
N GLN A 396 -6.34 -6.80 29.39
CA GLN A 396 -6.48 -8.13 29.98
C GLN A 396 -7.80 -8.25 30.72
N THR A 397 -8.55 -9.32 30.49
CA THR A 397 -9.78 -9.65 31.24
C THR A 397 -9.65 -11.02 31.89
N ALA A 398 -10.52 -11.33 32.86
CA ALA A 398 -10.48 -12.58 33.62
C ALA A 398 -10.54 -13.85 32.75
N ARG A 399 -11.12 -13.75 31.53
CA ARG A 399 -11.18 -14.87 30.59
C ARG A 399 -10.14 -14.71 29.48
N ARG A 400 -10.20 -13.60 28.73
CA ARG A 400 -9.40 -13.41 27.51
C ARG A 400 -9.06 -11.95 27.26
N PRO A 401 -7.95 -11.65 26.59
CA PRO A 401 -7.66 -10.28 26.17
C PRO A 401 -8.81 -9.72 25.33
N SER A 402 -9.19 -8.48 25.62
CA SER A 402 -10.11 -7.67 24.81
C SER A 402 -9.30 -6.61 24.08
N HIS A 403 -9.49 -6.51 22.78
CA HIS A 403 -8.81 -5.57 21.89
C HIS A 403 -9.74 -4.40 21.60
N LEU A 404 -9.33 -3.20 22.00
CA LEU A 404 -10.10 -1.98 21.93
C LEU A 404 -9.54 -1.06 20.84
N VAL A 405 -10.28 -0.91 19.75
CA VAL A 405 -10.03 0.11 18.73
C VAL A 405 -10.72 1.41 19.18
N SER A 406 -9.96 2.49 19.35
CA SER A 406 -10.45 3.77 19.86
C SER A 406 -10.20 4.90 18.87
N ILE A 407 -11.25 5.65 18.57
CA ILE A 407 -11.25 6.78 17.65
C ILE A 407 -11.65 8.03 18.45
N ASN A 408 -10.77 9.03 18.48
CA ASN A 408 -10.93 10.18 19.39
C ASN A 408 -10.78 11.52 18.66
N GLY A 409 -11.40 12.57 19.20
CA GLY A 409 -11.17 13.95 18.76
C GLY A 409 -11.53 14.17 17.28
N ALA A 410 -10.58 14.69 16.50
CA ALA A 410 -10.79 14.97 15.07
C ALA A 410 -11.09 13.71 14.24
N ASP A 411 -10.47 12.58 14.59
CA ASP A 411 -10.71 11.31 13.92
C ASP A 411 -12.11 10.76 14.22
N ALA A 412 -12.68 11.06 15.40
CA ALA A 412 -14.07 10.70 15.71
C ALA A 412 -15.04 11.50 14.85
N ILE A 413 -14.78 12.79 14.64
CA ILE A 413 -15.56 13.63 13.71
C ILE A 413 -15.46 13.07 12.29
N ALA A 414 -14.25 12.70 11.85
CA ALA A 414 -14.05 12.06 10.56
C ALA A 414 -14.81 10.73 10.46
N PHE A 415 -14.81 9.90 11.50
CA PHE A 415 -15.61 8.67 11.53
C PHE A 415 -17.10 8.93 11.35
N HIS A 416 -17.68 9.87 12.11
CA HIS A 416 -19.11 10.19 11.98
C HIS A 416 -19.49 10.70 10.58
N ARG A 417 -18.55 11.38 9.89
CA ARG A 417 -18.74 11.88 8.53
C ARG A 417 -18.56 10.80 7.45
N GLU A 418 -17.48 10.04 7.55
CA GLU A 418 -17.06 9.09 6.49
C GLU A 418 -17.73 7.73 6.60
N VAL A 419 -17.93 7.23 7.83
CA VAL A 419 -18.51 5.90 8.11
C VAL A 419 -19.92 6.05 8.70
N GLY A 420 -20.05 6.82 9.77
CA GLY A 420 -21.31 6.99 10.49
C GLY A 420 -21.85 5.69 11.08
N PHE A 421 -23.16 5.67 11.31
CA PHE A 421 -23.91 4.56 11.87
C PHE A 421 -25.23 4.44 11.11
N ARG A 422 -25.82 3.24 11.01
CA ARG A 422 -27.23 3.12 10.60
C ARG A 422 -28.15 3.24 11.80
N LEU A 423 -27.68 2.84 12.98
CA LEU A 423 -28.45 2.87 14.22
C LEU A 423 -28.76 4.33 14.68
N PRO A 424 -30.05 4.74 14.73
CA PRO A 424 -30.40 6.15 14.97
C PRO A 424 -29.88 6.72 16.30
N ARG A 425 -29.91 5.92 17.38
CA ARG A 425 -29.40 6.36 18.69
C ARG A 425 -27.88 6.63 18.71
N LYS A 426 -27.12 6.06 17.77
CA LYS A 426 -25.69 6.34 17.59
C LYS A 426 -25.46 7.50 16.62
N GLN A 427 -26.29 7.64 15.58
CA GLN A 427 -26.22 8.78 14.64
C GLN A 427 -26.34 10.14 15.33
N VAL A 428 -27.27 10.29 16.28
CA VAL A 428 -27.46 11.54 17.02
C VAL A 428 -26.23 11.94 17.85
N ARG A 429 -25.35 10.97 18.15
CA ARG A 429 -24.12 11.22 18.93
C ARG A 429 -23.05 11.95 18.14
N SER A 430 -23.19 12.08 16.83
CA SER A 430 -22.33 12.93 16.00
C SER A 430 -22.31 14.38 16.49
N GLN A 431 -23.42 14.87 17.06
CA GLN A 431 -23.54 16.21 17.64
C GLN A 431 -22.65 16.44 18.88
N LEU A 432 -22.24 15.35 19.54
CA LEU A 432 -21.36 15.38 20.70
C LEU A 432 -19.88 15.33 20.30
N ALA A 433 -19.58 15.01 19.04
CA ALA A 433 -18.22 14.86 18.55
C ALA A 433 -17.49 16.20 18.64
N SER A 434 -16.41 16.24 19.41
CA SER A 434 -15.72 17.49 19.75
C SER A 434 -14.21 17.38 19.62
N THR A 435 -13.58 18.46 19.16
CA THR A 435 -12.12 18.62 19.10
C THR A 435 -11.48 18.88 20.47
N ILE A 436 -12.26 19.04 21.54
CA ILE A 436 -11.75 19.40 22.87
C ILE A 436 -10.78 18.34 23.44
N ARG A 437 -11.06 17.05 23.23
CA ARG A 437 -10.20 15.94 23.67
C ARG A 437 -9.36 15.42 22.51
N MET A 438 -8.34 16.18 22.12
CA MET A 438 -7.31 15.76 21.18
C MET A 438 -6.15 15.09 21.94
N PRO A 439 -6.02 13.76 21.96
CA PRO A 439 -4.73 13.18 22.25
C PRO A 439 -3.73 13.73 21.21
N ASN A 440 -2.49 14.03 21.62
CA ASN A 440 -1.46 14.54 20.72
C ASN A 440 -1.04 13.41 19.76
N VAL A 441 -1.89 13.18 18.75
CA VAL A 441 -1.88 12.11 17.76
C VAL A 441 -1.85 12.81 16.39
N GLY A 442 -0.86 12.43 15.58
CA GLY A 442 -0.67 12.99 14.24
C GLY A 442 -0.10 14.40 14.15
N GLY A 443 0.47 14.93 15.24
CA GLY A 443 1.37 16.08 15.16
C GLY A 443 2.76 15.65 14.66
N ILE A 444 3.40 16.50 13.88
CA ILE A 444 4.74 16.26 13.34
C ILE A 444 5.79 16.50 14.44
N PRO A 445 6.58 15.47 14.83
CA PRO A 445 7.58 15.58 15.88
C PRO A 445 8.84 16.28 15.37
N HIS A 446 9.68 16.76 16.31
CA HIS A 446 11.00 17.32 15.99
C HIS A 446 10.93 18.43 14.91
N LEU A 447 10.08 19.45 15.13
CA LEU A 447 10.02 20.66 14.30
C LEU A 447 10.47 21.93 15.05
N ASN A 448 10.91 21.81 16.30
CA ASN A 448 11.13 22.95 17.18
C ASN A 448 12.19 23.92 16.65
N GLY A 449 13.30 23.40 16.10
CA GLY A 449 14.37 24.20 15.50
C GLY A 449 13.90 24.89 14.22
N THR A 450 13.25 24.15 13.32
CA THR A 450 12.67 24.72 12.09
C THR A 450 11.64 25.81 12.41
N LEU A 451 10.72 25.57 13.34
CA LEU A 451 9.70 26.54 13.72
C LEU A 451 10.32 27.79 14.37
N LYS A 452 11.37 27.66 15.18
CA LYS A 452 12.10 28.83 15.72
C LYS A 452 12.73 29.68 14.63
N ARG A 453 13.40 29.06 13.64
CA ARG A 453 13.98 29.80 12.49
C ARG A 453 12.90 30.52 11.68
N ILE A 454 11.75 29.88 11.47
CA ILE A 454 10.61 30.51 10.78
C ILE A 454 10.06 31.68 11.61
N GLN A 455 9.93 31.52 12.93
CA GLN A 455 9.50 32.59 13.83
C GLN A 455 10.42 33.82 13.72
N GLU A 456 11.74 33.62 13.70
CA GLU A 456 12.72 34.69 13.55
C GLU A 456 12.55 35.44 12.22
N ARG A 457 12.38 34.72 11.10
CA ARG A 457 12.10 35.31 9.78
C ARG A 457 10.79 36.12 9.77
N ILE A 458 9.73 35.56 10.35
CA ILE A 458 8.45 36.26 10.51
C ILE A 458 8.68 37.54 11.30
N VAL A 459 9.31 37.48 12.47
CA VAL A 459 9.51 38.66 13.33
C VAL A 459 10.31 39.75 12.60
N ALA A 460 11.35 39.38 11.86
CA ALA A 460 12.19 40.31 11.08
C ALA A 460 11.44 41.04 9.94
N THR A 461 10.32 40.48 9.45
CA THR A 461 9.56 41.05 8.34
C THR A 461 8.76 42.30 8.78
N ARG A 462 8.91 43.43 8.08
CA ARG A 462 8.25 44.70 8.47
C ARG A 462 6.80 44.83 8.01
N ASN A 463 6.48 44.44 6.78
CA ASN A 463 5.15 44.57 6.19
C ASN A 463 4.36 43.27 6.33
N LYS A 464 3.75 43.08 7.52
CA LYS A 464 2.85 41.94 7.78
C LYS A 464 1.40 42.36 7.60
N PRO A 465 0.55 41.62 6.88
CA PRO A 465 -0.88 41.90 6.79
C PRO A 465 -1.56 41.89 8.16
N VAL A 466 -1.19 40.90 9.00
CA VAL A 466 -1.60 40.80 10.40
C VAL A 466 -0.37 40.55 11.26
N ALA A 467 -0.22 41.28 12.36
CA ALA A 467 0.88 41.01 13.29
C ALA A 467 0.75 39.61 13.91
N LEU A 468 1.86 38.87 14.04
CA LEU A 468 1.87 37.49 14.58
C LEU A 468 1.11 37.38 15.90
N LYS A 469 1.31 38.33 16.83
CA LYS A 469 0.61 38.35 18.13
C LYS A 469 -0.92 38.49 18.02
N LYS A 470 -1.44 39.06 16.92
CA LYS A 470 -2.87 39.25 16.66
C LYS A 470 -3.50 38.02 15.97
N ASN A 471 -2.71 37.23 15.23
CA ASN A 471 -3.19 35.97 14.67
C ASN A 471 -3.15 34.86 15.74
N LYS A 472 -4.22 34.77 16.56
CA LYS A 472 -4.29 33.80 17.68
C LYS A 472 -3.97 32.36 17.26
N SER A 473 -4.32 31.98 16.04
CA SER A 473 -4.15 30.62 15.54
C SER A 473 -2.68 30.29 15.35
N VAL A 474 -1.96 31.08 14.54
CA VAL A 474 -0.54 30.87 14.24
C VAL A 474 0.34 31.22 15.46
N ASN A 475 -0.05 32.25 16.23
CA ASN A 475 0.63 32.63 17.47
C ASN A 475 0.72 31.46 18.46
N SER A 476 -0.35 30.66 18.57
CA SER A 476 -0.37 29.53 19.49
C SER A 476 0.77 28.54 19.24
N ILE A 477 1.17 28.33 17.98
CA ILE A 477 2.27 27.43 17.60
C ILE A 477 3.54 27.79 18.38
N PHE A 478 3.93 29.07 18.34
CA PHE A 478 5.20 29.53 18.92
C PHE A 478 5.14 29.78 20.42
N TYR A 479 3.99 30.24 20.95
CA TYR A 479 3.87 30.66 22.35
C TYR A 479 3.12 29.66 23.23
N THR A 480 2.56 28.59 22.67
CA THR A 480 1.86 27.54 23.43
C THR A 480 2.37 26.15 23.05
N TYR A 481 2.42 25.79 21.77
CA TYR A 481 2.83 24.43 21.37
C TYR A 481 4.32 24.19 21.60
N LEU A 482 5.19 25.03 21.04
CA LEU A 482 6.65 24.89 21.17
C LEU A 482 7.11 24.84 22.65
N PRO A 483 6.71 25.78 23.52
CA PRO A 483 7.16 25.77 24.92
C PRO A 483 6.70 24.54 25.70
N LEU A 484 5.54 23.98 25.36
CA LEU A 484 4.99 22.77 25.98
C LEU A 484 5.49 21.46 25.32
N GLY A 485 6.39 21.55 24.33
CA GLY A 485 6.88 20.39 23.58
C GLY A 485 5.78 19.65 22.82
N ARG A 486 4.70 20.35 22.42
CA ARG A 486 3.60 19.76 21.66
C ARG A 486 3.94 19.75 20.17
N ASN A 487 3.55 18.66 19.52
CA ASN A 487 3.73 18.52 18.08
C ASN A 487 2.65 19.33 17.34
N VAL A 488 3.02 19.93 16.22
CA VAL A 488 2.11 20.72 15.39
C VAL A 488 1.36 19.79 14.45
N SER A 489 0.04 19.91 14.35
CA SER A 489 -0.75 19.13 13.39
C SER A 489 -0.55 19.64 11.96
N HIS A 490 -0.80 18.79 10.96
CA HIS A 490 -0.77 19.19 9.55
C HIS A 490 -1.68 20.38 9.24
N ALA A 491 -2.90 20.42 9.81
CA ALA A 491 -3.81 21.55 9.64
C ALA A 491 -3.22 22.86 10.19
N LYS A 492 -2.62 22.80 11.38
CA LYS A 492 -2.00 23.96 12.00
C LYS A 492 -0.73 24.40 11.27
N LEU A 493 0.00 23.45 10.69
CA LEU A 493 1.15 23.73 9.83
C LEU A 493 0.73 24.42 8.53
N ALA A 494 -0.37 24.00 7.92
CA ALA A 494 -0.93 24.64 6.72
C ALA A 494 -1.29 26.12 6.99
N GLU A 495 -1.96 26.41 8.11
CA GLU A 495 -2.25 27.79 8.52
C GLU A 495 -0.97 28.63 8.73
N LEU A 496 0.11 28.03 9.24
CA LEU A 496 1.40 28.71 9.36
C LEU A 496 2.01 29.02 7.99
N ILE A 497 1.97 28.06 7.05
CA ILE A 497 2.50 28.23 5.69
C ILE A 497 1.73 29.33 4.96
N GLU A 498 0.40 29.31 5.03
CA GLU A 498 -0.45 30.35 4.42
C GLU A 498 -0.11 31.74 4.98
N TYR A 499 -0.01 31.86 6.30
CA TYR A 499 0.42 33.11 6.94
C TYR A 499 1.84 33.54 6.53
N CYS A 500 2.78 32.60 6.38
CA CYS A 500 4.13 32.89 5.88
C CYS A 500 4.09 33.41 4.43
N GLN A 501 3.27 32.80 3.57
CA GLN A 501 3.08 33.23 2.18
C GLN A 501 2.51 34.65 2.10
N GLU A 502 1.48 34.95 2.90
CA GLU A 502 0.90 36.29 3.02
C GLU A 502 1.92 37.33 3.50
N CYS A 503 2.85 36.93 4.37
CA CYS A 503 3.93 37.80 4.86
C CYS A 503 5.13 37.87 3.90
N GLY A 504 5.15 37.13 2.80
CA GLY A 504 6.32 37.02 1.91
C GLY A 504 7.53 36.32 2.55
N VAL A 505 7.31 35.46 3.53
CA VAL A 505 8.36 34.70 4.24
C VAL A 505 8.51 33.32 3.61
N PRO A 506 9.67 33.00 3.00
CA PRO A 506 9.89 31.66 2.44
C PRO A 506 10.08 30.62 3.55
N CYS A 507 9.37 29.50 3.42
CA CYS A 507 9.46 28.34 4.30
C CYS A 507 9.64 27.02 3.52
N PRO A 508 10.66 26.90 2.65
CA PRO A 508 10.90 25.68 1.87
C PRO A 508 11.14 24.44 2.73
N GLU A 509 11.59 24.63 3.98
CA GLU A 509 11.80 23.55 4.94
C GLU A 509 10.50 22.81 5.30
N LEU A 510 9.35 23.45 5.12
CA LEU A 510 8.05 22.86 5.41
C LEU A 510 7.40 22.18 4.20
N ASP A 511 7.91 22.39 2.98
CA ASP A 511 7.31 21.82 1.76
C ASP A 511 7.39 20.29 1.74
N ALA A 512 8.52 19.72 2.16
CA ALA A 512 8.71 18.27 2.26
C ALA A 512 7.74 17.61 3.26
N VAL A 513 7.51 18.27 4.40
CA VAL A 513 6.62 17.78 5.45
C VAL A 513 5.14 17.95 5.07
N ARG A 514 4.80 19.01 4.33
CA ARG A 514 3.45 19.24 3.82
C ARG A 514 3.04 18.19 2.79
N GLY A 515 3.96 17.79 1.91
CA GLY A 515 3.67 16.88 0.80
C GLY A 515 3.39 15.43 1.21
N SER A 516 3.89 14.98 2.36
CA SER A 516 3.86 13.55 2.70
C SER A 516 2.53 13.06 3.26
N GLY A 517 1.78 13.89 3.98
CA GLY A 517 0.51 13.49 4.61
C GLY A 517 0.64 12.43 5.72
N TYR A 518 1.87 12.03 6.09
CA TYR A 518 2.15 11.04 7.13
C TYR A 518 1.70 11.52 8.49
N PHE A 519 1.27 10.59 9.33
CA PHE A 519 1.28 10.82 10.76
C PHE A 519 2.43 10.02 11.38
N TYR A 520 3.01 10.55 12.44
CA TYR A 520 4.18 9.96 13.08
C TYR A 520 3.79 9.35 14.41
N ASP A 521 4.31 8.16 14.70
CA ASP A 521 4.07 7.49 15.96
C ASP A 521 5.35 6.84 16.50
N ARG A 522 5.40 6.72 17.82
CA ARG A 522 6.58 6.24 18.52
C ARG A 522 6.55 4.72 18.62
N VAL A 523 7.68 4.07 18.37
CA VAL A 523 7.87 2.63 18.61
C VAL A 523 7.89 2.35 20.12
N THR A 524 7.09 1.39 20.55
CA THR A 524 6.97 0.98 21.97
C THR A 524 7.40 -0.44 22.24
N ALA A 525 7.30 -1.34 21.26
CA ALA A 525 7.70 -2.73 21.43
C ALA A 525 8.37 -3.27 20.15
N ILE A 526 9.34 -4.15 20.36
CA ILE A 526 10.09 -4.85 19.31
C ILE A 526 10.16 -6.31 19.74
N GLU A 527 9.74 -7.22 18.85
CA GLU A 527 9.66 -8.65 19.12
C GLU A 527 10.41 -9.41 18.01
N ALA A 528 11.21 -10.39 18.37
CA ALA A 528 11.78 -11.32 17.40
C ALA A 528 10.70 -12.33 16.97
N GLY A 529 10.69 -12.70 15.71
CA GLY A 529 9.73 -13.64 15.14
C GLY A 529 10.35 -14.52 14.07
N GLU A 530 9.52 -15.39 13.52
CA GLU A 530 9.81 -16.16 12.33
C GLU A 530 8.52 -16.32 11.55
N ALA A 531 8.53 -15.94 10.28
CA ALA A 531 7.34 -15.96 9.45
C ALA A 531 7.70 -16.27 7.99
N GLU A 532 6.67 -16.64 7.23
CA GLU A 532 6.76 -16.59 5.78
C GLU A 532 6.76 -15.14 5.33
N VAL A 533 7.69 -14.79 4.43
CA VAL A 533 7.91 -13.41 4.01
C VAL A 533 7.80 -13.25 2.50
N CYS A 534 7.27 -12.11 2.08
CA CYS A 534 7.05 -11.71 0.70
C CYS A 534 7.49 -10.26 0.50
N ASP A 535 7.66 -9.84 -0.75
CA ASP A 535 7.92 -8.44 -1.08
C ASP A 535 7.40 -8.09 -2.49
N LEU A 536 7.32 -6.79 -2.80
CA LEU A 536 6.89 -6.28 -4.10
C LEU A 536 7.92 -5.35 -4.71
N SER A 537 8.25 -5.51 -5.98
CA SER A 537 8.99 -4.48 -6.73
C SER A 537 8.02 -3.44 -7.28
N VAL A 538 8.31 -2.17 -7.02
CA VAL A 538 7.49 -1.00 -7.33
C VAL A 538 8.33 -0.01 -8.13
N GLU A 539 7.75 0.52 -9.19
CA GLU A 539 8.41 1.44 -10.13
C GLU A 539 8.77 2.78 -9.47
N GLU A 540 9.81 3.42 -10.01
CA GLU A 540 10.33 4.77 -9.67
C GLU A 540 10.85 4.97 -8.23
N GLU A 541 9.99 4.83 -7.22
CA GLU A 541 10.28 5.21 -5.84
C GLU A 541 10.81 4.08 -4.97
N HIS A 542 10.66 2.84 -5.44
CA HIS A 542 11.11 1.66 -4.72
C HIS A 542 10.55 1.55 -3.29
N ALA A 543 9.34 2.06 -3.08
CA ALA A 543 8.67 2.11 -1.79
C ALA A 543 7.15 1.92 -1.94
N TYR A 544 6.53 1.35 -0.92
CA TYR A 544 5.09 1.16 -0.82
C TYR A 544 4.62 1.20 0.63
N VAL A 545 3.31 1.29 0.84
CA VAL A 545 2.70 1.30 2.16
C VAL A 545 2.25 -0.10 2.55
N ALA A 546 2.69 -0.56 3.71
CA ALA A 546 2.38 -1.89 4.22
C ALA A 546 2.11 -1.86 5.73
N GLY A 547 0.97 -2.38 6.18
CA GLY A 547 0.55 -2.25 7.58
C GLY A 547 0.42 -0.79 8.05
N GLY A 548 0.27 0.15 7.11
CA GLY A 548 0.30 1.59 7.34
C GLY A 548 1.70 2.22 7.29
N PHE A 549 2.79 1.45 7.40
CA PHE A 549 4.15 1.97 7.39
C PHE A 549 4.61 2.25 5.96
N VAL A 550 5.44 3.27 5.80
CA VAL A 550 6.15 3.50 4.54
C VAL A 550 7.35 2.57 4.49
N SER A 551 7.29 1.58 3.60
CA SER A 551 8.22 0.46 3.48
C SER A 551 9.04 0.57 2.20
N HIS A 552 10.34 0.27 2.31
CA HIS A 552 11.23 0.18 1.16
C HIS A 552 11.17 -1.24 0.57
N ASN A 553 11.17 -1.34 -0.75
CA ASN A 553 11.12 -2.64 -1.42
C ASN A 553 12.49 -3.30 -1.66
N SER A 554 12.43 -4.52 -2.18
CA SER A 554 13.52 -5.21 -2.86
C SER A 554 13.53 -4.77 -4.33
N THR A 555 14.65 -4.17 -4.74
CA THR A 555 14.84 -3.70 -6.11
C THR A 555 15.22 -4.87 -7.03
N TYR A 556 14.43 -5.07 -8.09
CA TYR A 556 14.73 -6.00 -9.19
C TYR A 556 15.97 -5.59 -10.03
N LEU A 557 16.53 -4.39 -9.77
CA LEU A 557 17.58 -3.73 -10.57
C LEU A 557 18.89 -4.53 -10.80
N ARG A 558 19.09 -5.68 -10.16
CA ARG A 558 20.25 -6.55 -10.45
C ARG A 558 20.06 -7.52 -11.62
N GLN A 559 18.88 -7.65 -12.23
CA GLN A 559 18.64 -8.63 -13.32
C GLN A 559 18.47 -8.05 -14.74
N VAL A 560 18.27 -6.74 -14.91
CA VAL A 560 18.21 -6.11 -16.26
C VAL A 560 19.62 -5.85 -16.84
N ALA A 561 20.67 -6.27 -16.13
CA ALA A 561 22.06 -6.19 -16.58
C ALA A 561 22.55 -7.47 -17.30
N LEU A 562 21.64 -8.39 -17.64
CA LEU A 562 21.90 -9.53 -18.54
C LEU A 562 21.30 -9.27 -19.92
#